data_AF-A0A6S7K394-F1
#
_entry.id   AF-A0A6S7K394-F1
#
_cell.length_a   1.000
_cell.length_b   1.000
_cell.length_c   1.000
_cell.angle_alpha   90.00
_cell.angle_beta   90.00
_cell.angle_gamma   90.00
#
_symmetry.space_group_name_H-M   'P 1'
#
loop_
_entity.id
_entity.type
_entity.pdbx_description
1 polymer ?
#
loop_
_entity_poly.entity_id
_entity_poly.type
_entity_poly.pdbx_seq_one_letter_code
_entity_poly.pdbx_strand_id
1 'polypeptide(L)'
;MPRPTPTTPKGYTRLLHEYNNLNEEYSTLTQQLQENVKSYQEQISENAGIMNEMQETINNLRSQLTDGSASGRISTQPSISSLMFTRLDAERNVKSMKRAVLTKRLSQDSYNTVIQEMNQYVSLPGRRLAELVKRYRHHCIMKDV
;
A
#
# COMPACT_ATOMS: atom_id res chain seq x y z
N MET A 1 20.15 13.58 76.78
CA MET A 1 19.53 14.65 75.96
C MET A 1 19.49 14.16 74.52
N PRO A 2 18.33 13.79 73.94
CA PRO A 2 18.26 13.41 72.52
C PRO A 2 18.27 14.67 71.64
N ARG A 3 19.03 14.62 70.55
CA ARG A 3 19.22 15.71 69.59
C ARG A 3 17.95 15.89 68.74
N PRO A 4 17.39 17.10 68.60
CA PRO A 4 16.23 17.31 67.72
C PRO A 4 16.67 17.14 66.27
N THR A 5 16.02 16.23 65.55
CA THR A 5 16.18 16.08 64.10
C THR A 5 15.44 17.23 63.39
N PRO A 6 15.96 17.75 62.27
CA PRO A 6 15.30 18.83 61.55
C PRO A 6 14.01 18.28 60.91
N THR A 7 12.85 18.78 61.33
CA THR A 7 11.58 18.50 60.66
C THR A 7 11.60 19.19 59.30
N THR A 8 11.75 18.40 58.24
CA THR A 8 11.77 18.91 56.86
C THR A 8 10.41 19.55 56.54
N PRO A 9 10.36 20.77 55.98
CA PRO A 9 9.10 21.42 55.66
C PRO A 9 8.30 20.58 54.65
N LYS A 10 7.01 20.32 54.93
CA LYS A 10 6.13 19.48 54.10
C LYS A 10 6.13 19.85 52.60
N GLY A 11 6.41 21.12 52.27
CA GLY A 11 6.55 21.60 50.89
C GLY A 11 7.80 21.08 50.16
N TYR A 12 8.92 20.88 50.87
CA TYR A 12 10.14 20.32 50.30
C TYR A 12 9.93 18.85 49.91
N THR A 13 9.25 18.08 50.76
CA THR A 13 8.96 16.66 50.49
C THR A 13 8.05 16.49 49.27
N ARG A 14 7.05 17.37 49.12
CA ARG A 14 6.18 17.39 47.94
C ARG A 14 6.94 17.76 46.67
N LEU A 15 7.77 18.80 46.71
CA LEU A 15 8.57 19.25 45.56
C LEU A 15 9.57 18.17 45.12
N LEU A 16 10.17 17.45 46.08
CA LEU A 16 11.11 16.36 45.79
C LEU A 16 10.41 15.17 45.13
N HIS A 17 9.16 14.89 45.53
CA HIS A 17 8.34 13.86 44.90
C HIS A 17 7.93 14.27 43.46
N GLU A 18 7.51 15.52 43.26
CA GLU A 18 7.18 16.04 41.92
C GLU A 18 8.41 16.03 40.99
N TYR A 19 9.59 16.39 41.50
CA TYR A 19 10.85 16.30 40.74
C TYR A 19 11.19 14.86 40.35
N ASN A 20 11.06 13.91 41.29
CA ASN A 20 11.35 12.51 41.01
C ASN A 20 10.36 11.92 39.99
N ASN A 21 9.06 12.20 40.12
CA ASN A 21 8.05 11.75 39.14
C ASN A 21 8.33 12.33 37.75
N LEU A 22 8.65 13.63 37.66
CA LEU A 22 8.97 14.25 36.38
C LEU A 22 10.24 13.67 35.74
N ASN A 23 11.24 13.33 36.56
CA ASN A 23 12.46 12.68 36.11
C ASN A 23 12.20 11.25 35.60
N GLU A 24 11.31 10.50 36.25
CA GLU A 24 10.86 9.17 35.81
C GLU A 24 10.07 9.25 34.50
N GLU A 25 9.17 10.21 34.35
CA GLU A 25 8.41 10.44 33.11
C GLU A 25 9.35 10.81 31.96
N TYR A 26 10.31 11.70 32.20
CA TYR A 26 11.31 12.08 31.20
C TYR A 26 12.18 10.88 30.77
N SER A 27 12.57 10.03 31.73
CA SER A 27 13.33 8.81 31.46
C SER A 27 12.51 7.83 30.60
N THR A 28 11.24 7.63 30.95
CA THR A 28 10.32 6.74 30.22
C THR A 28 10.09 7.24 28.80
N LEU A 29 9.86 8.55 28.62
CA LEU A 29 9.65 9.16 27.31
C LEU A 29 10.90 9.04 26.42
N THR A 30 12.08 9.25 27.00
CA THR A 30 13.35 9.10 26.29
C THR A 30 13.53 7.66 25.80
N GLN A 31 13.21 6.67 26.64
CA GLN A 31 13.26 5.26 26.27
C GLN A 31 12.29 4.93 25.15
N GLN A 32 11.04 5.41 25.22
CA GLN A 32 10.04 5.20 24.16
C GLN A 32 10.46 5.82 22.83
N LEU A 33 11.03 7.02 22.84
CA LEU A 33 11.56 7.65 21.63
C LEU A 33 12.68 6.83 21.02
N GLN A 34 13.59 6.30 21.84
CA GLN A 34 14.69 5.48 21.37
C GLN A 34 14.21 4.15 20.79
N GLU A 35 13.22 3.50 21.41
CA GLU A 35 12.58 2.28 20.90
C GLU A 35 11.85 2.54 19.57
N ASN A 36 11.11 3.65 19.46
CA ASN A 36 10.43 4.03 18.21
C ASN A 36 11.42 4.29 17.08
N VAL A 37 12.51 5.03 17.35
CA VAL A 37 13.57 5.26 16.34
C VAL A 37 14.15 3.93 15.86
N LYS A 38 14.44 3.01 16.80
CA LYS A 38 14.95 1.68 16.46
C LYS A 38 13.95 0.90 15.60
N SER A 39 12.67 0.90 15.96
CA SER A 39 11.60 0.22 15.22
C SER A 39 11.44 0.77 13.81
N TYR A 40 11.42 2.10 13.65
CA TYR A 40 11.35 2.72 12.33
C TYR A 40 12.59 2.42 11.48
N GLN A 41 13.78 2.38 12.09
CA GLN A 41 15.01 2.05 11.39
C GLN A 41 15.01 0.59 10.91
N GLU A 42 14.48 -0.33 11.72
CA GLU A 42 14.28 -1.73 11.34
C GLU A 42 13.28 -1.87 10.18
N GLN A 43 12.14 -1.17 10.24
CA GLN A 43 11.17 -1.15 9.13
C GLN A 43 11.76 -0.59 7.84
N ILE A 44 12.58 0.46 7.91
CA ILE A 44 13.27 1.01 6.74
C ILE A 44 14.26 -0.02 6.18
N SER A 45 15.01 -0.71 7.04
CA SER A 45 15.95 -1.76 6.63
C SER A 45 15.24 -2.93 5.96
N GLU A 46 14.12 -3.39 6.51
CA GLU A 46 13.30 -4.45 5.95
C GLU A 46 12.74 -4.05 4.59
N ASN A 47 12.15 -2.84 4.49
CA ASN A 47 11.65 -2.30 3.23
C ASN A 47 12.76 -2.16 2.18
N ALA A 48 13.97 -1.78 2.57
CA ALA A 48 15.12 -1.73 1.68
C ALA A 48 15.51 -3.13 1.16
N GLY A 49 15.44 -4.16 2.01
CA GLY A 49 15.60 -5.56 1.62
C GLY A 49 14.58 -5.99 0.57
N ILE A 50 13.29 -5.74 0.83
CA ILE A 50 12.20 -6.04 -0.09
C ILE A 50 12.39 -5.32 -1.43
N MET A 51 12.77 -4.03 -1.41
CA MET A 51 13.05 -3.27 -2.63
C MET A 51 14.19 -3.87 -3.45
N ASN A 52 15.24 -4.38 -2.80
CA ASN A 52 16.35 -5.05 -3.49
C ASN A 52 15.91 -6.37 -4.12
N GLU A 53 15.15 -7.20 -3.41
CA GLU A 53 14.60 -8.45 -3.94
C GLU A 53 13.66 -8.20 -5.13
N MET A 54 12.82 -7.16 -5.03
CA MET A 54 11.98 -6.71 -6.13
C MET A 54 12.82 -6.24 -7.33
N GLN A 55 13.91 -5.50 -7.09
CA GLN A 55 14.80 -5.03 -8.13
C GLN A 55 15.54 -6.18 -8.83
N GLU A 56 15.94 -7.21 -8.09
CA GLU A 56 16.52 -8.44 -8.64
C GLU A 56 15.50 -9.19 -9.50
N THR A 57 14.25 -9.31 -9.02
CA THR A 57 13.15 -9.89 -9.79
C THR A 57 12.92 -9.12 -11.09
N ILE A 58 12.94 -7.79 -11.04
CA ILE A 58 12.84 -6.93 -12.23
C ILE A 58 14.00 -7.21 -13.21
N ASN A 59 15.23 -7.35 -12.72
CA ASN A 59 16.38 -7.62 -13.57
C ASN A 59 16.29 -9.01 -14.23
N ASN A 60 15.84 -10.02 -13.48
CA ASN A 60 15.63 -11.38 -14.00
C ASN A 60 14.53 -11.41 -15.08
N LEU A 61 13.41 -10.73 -14.83
CA LEU A 61 12.33 -10.61 -15.82
C LEU A 61 12.77 -9.83 -17.06
N ARG A 62 13.58 -8.77 -16.89
CA ARG A 62 14.18 -8.03 -18.01
C ARG A 62 15.09 -8.93 -18.83
N SER A 63 15.95 -9.73 -18.20
CA SER A 63 16.81 -10.68 -18.93
C SER A 63 15.98 -11.65 -19.76
N GLN A 64 14.95 -12.27 -19.15
CA GLN A 64 14.06 -13.21 -19.84
C GLN A 64 13.30 -12.57 -21.02
N LEU A 65 12.86 -11.31 -20.87
CA LEU A 65 12.24 -10.56 -21.96
C LEU A 65 13.24 -10.22 -23.07
N THR A 66 14.49 -9.92 -22.73
CA THR A 66 15.53 -9.61 -23.71
C THR A 66 15.87 -10.85 -24.54
N ASP A 67 16.00 -12.00 -23.88
CA ASP A 67 16.21 -13.30 -24.54
C ASP A 67 15.01 -13.73 -25.40
N GLY A 68 13.78 -13.40 -24.99
CA GLY A 68 12.56 -13.62 -25.78
C GLY A 68 12.34 -12.61 -26.93
N SER A 69 12.99 -11.45 -26.88
CA SER A 69 12.76 -10.33 -27.82
C SER A 69 13.55 -10.42 -29.14
N ALA A 70 14.36 -11.48 -29.34
CA ALA A 70 14.93 -11.79 -30.65
C ALA A 70 13.84 -12.18 -31.71
N SER A 71 12.59 -12.38 -31.29
CA SER A 71 11.43 -12.53 -32.17
C SER A 71 10.36 -11.50 -31.89
N GLY A 72 10.34 -10.41 -32.67
CA GLY A 72 9.12 -9.62 -32.90
C GLY A 72 8.97 -8.37 -32.03
N ARG A 73 9.01 -7.23 -32.71
CA ARG A 73 8.78 -5.88 -32.17
C ARG A 73 7.36 -5.70 -31.61
N ILE A 74 7.29 -4.85 -30.57
CA ILE A 74 6.23 -3.89 -30.15
C ILE A 74 5.86 -4.09 -28.67
N SER A 75 6.27 -3.18 -27.79
CA SER A 75 5.36 -2.43 -26.91
C SER A 75 6.13 -1.57 -25.90
N THR A 76 5.65 -0.32 -25.75
CA THR A 76 5.96 0.64 -24.68
C THR A 76 5.95 -0.01 -23.29
N GLN A 77 6.91 0.38 -22.44
CA GLN A 77 7.07 -0.08 -21.06
C GLN A 77 5.74 -0.07 -20.27
N PRO A 78 5.40 -1.17 -19.57
CA PRO A 78 4.38 -1.13 -18.53
C PRO A 78 5.02 -0.64 -17.23
N SER A 79 4.56 0.50 -16.71
CA SER A 79 4.66 0.79 -15.27
C SER A 79 3.94 -0.33 -14.51
N ILE A 80 4.27 -0.58 -13.25
CA ILE A 80 3.66 -1.67 -12.46
C ILE A 80 2.13 -1.45 -12.28
N SER A 81 1.62 -0.23 -12.53
CA SER A 81 0.17 0.04 -12.63
C SER A 81 -0.49 -0.46 -13.93
N SER A 82 0.30 -0.93 -14.90
CA SER A 82 -0.10 -1.39 -16.23
C SER A 82 -0.34 -2.91 -16.30
N LEU A 83 -0.33 -3.61 -15.16
CA LEU A 83 -0.57 -5.06 -15.12
C LEU A 83 -2.06 -5.44 -15.16
N MET A 84 -2.95 -4.45 -15.07
CA MET A 84 -4.40 -4.66 -15.16
C MET A 84 -4.88 -4.60 -16.60
N PHE A 85 -5.76 -5.52 -16.99
CA PHE A 85 -6.49 -5.44 -18.25
C PHE A 85 -7.34 -4.17 -18.27
N THR A 86 -6.97 -3.22 -19.13
CA THR A 86 -7.57 -1.88 -19.16
C THR A 86 -8.75 -1.80 -20.14
N ARG A 87 -9.47 -0.68 -20.08
CA ARG A 87 -10.50 -0.37 -21.08
C ARG A 87 -9.93 -0.29 -22.50
N LEU A 88 -8.71 0.20 -22.66
CA LEU A 88 -8.05 0.29 -23.97
C LEU A 88 -7.71 -1.09 -24.54
N ASP A 89 -7.33 -2.03 -23.68
CA ASP A 89 -7.07 -3.42 -24.08
C ASP A 89 -8.36 -4.09 -24.56
N ALA A 90 -9.45 -3.91 -23.81
CA ALA A 90 -10.78 -4.39 -24.21
C ALA A 90 -11.20 -3.82 -25.58
N GLU A 91 -11.07 -2.51 -25.79
CA GLU A 91 -11.44 -1.87 -27.06
C GLU A 91 -10.60 -2.38 -28.24
N ARG A 92 -9.29 -2.58 -28.03
CA ARG A 92 -8.42 -3.17 -29.06
C ARG A 92 -8.82 -4.62 -29.36
N ASN A 93 -9.10 -5.41 -28.33
CA ASN A 93 -9.51 -6.81 -28.48
C ASN A 93 -10.86 -6.93 -29.18
N VAL A 94 -11.85 -6.10 -28.83
CA VAL A 94 -13.16 -6.03 -29.50
C VAL A 94 -13.00 -5.84 -31.01
N LYS A 95 -12.13 -4.92 -31.43
CA LYS A 95 -11.86 -4.65 -32.86
C LYS A 95 -11.23 -5.85 -33.54
N SER A 96 -10.24 -6.48 -32.92
CA SER A 96 -9.57 -7.67 -33.47
C SER A 96 -10.50 -8.87 -33.56
N MET A 97 -11.31 -9.12 -32.53
CA MET A 97 -12.27 -10.21 -32.51
C MET A 97 -13.42 -9.98 -33.50
N LYS A 98 -13.91 -8.75 -33.67
CA LYS A 98 -14.92 -8.43 -34.68
C LYS A 98 -14.43 -8.76 -36.09
N ARG A 99 -13.15 -8.51 -36.38
CA ARG A 99 -12.50 -8.95 -37.64
C ARG A 99 -12.40 -10.47 -37.72
N ALA A 100 -12.08 -11.16 -36.63
CA ALA A 100 -12.04 -12.62 -36.58
C ALA A 100 -13.41 -13.27 -36.86
N VAL A 101 -14.50 -12.68 -36.36
CA VAL A 101 -15.87 -13.09 -36.68
C VAL A 101 -16.17 -12.91 -38.17
N LEU A 102 -15.87 -11.74 -38.73
CA LEU A 102 -16.08 -11.47 -40.16
C LEU A 102 -15.31 -12.43 -41.06
N THR A 103 -14.09 -12.81 -40.65
CA THR A 103 -13.25 -13.78 -41.36
C THR A 103 -13.58 -15.24 -41.03
N LYS A 104 -14.67 -15.50 -40.30
CA LYS A 104 -15.14 -16.82 -39.87
C LYS A 104 -14.10 -17.63 -39.08
N ARG A 105 -13.13 -16.95 -38.45
CA ARG A 105 -12.13 -17.55 -37.55
C ARG A 105 -12.63 -17.68 -36.11
N LEU A 106 -13.73 -17.01 -35.78
CA LEU A 106 -14.36 -17.00 -34.47
C LEU A 106 -15.89 -17.08 -34.64
N SER A 107 -16.57 -17.84 -33.79
CA SER A 107 -18.04 -17.86 -33.78
C SER A 107 -18.63 -16.61 -33.13
N GLN A 108 -19.83 -16.23 -33.54
CA GLN A 108 -20.53 -15.08 -32.97
C GLN A 108 -20.84 -15.28 -31.48
N ASP A 109 -21.16 -16.50 -31.07
CA ASP A 109 -21.47 -16.81 -29.66
C ASP A 109 -20.23 -16.67 -28.78
N SER A 110 -19.08 -17.18 -29.23
CA SER A 110 -17.81 -17.01 -28.51
C SER A 110 -17.41 -15.55 -28.42
N TYR A 111 -17.63 -14.77 -29.49
CA TYR A 111 -17.44 -13.32 -29.46
C TYR A 111 -18.29 -12.65 -28.38
N ASN A 112 -19.59 -12.94 -28.34
CA ASN A 112 -20.51 -12.31 -27.39
C ASN A 112 -20.12 -12.61 -25.93
N THR A 113 -19.80 -13.86 -25.61
CA THR A 113 -19.38 -14.28 -24.26
C THR A 113 -18.12 -13.55 -23.81
N VAL A 114 -17.07 -13.55 -24.64
CA VAL A 114 -15.79 -12.92 -24.28
C VAL A 114 -15.92 -11.40 -24.14
N ILE A 115 -16.75 -10.76 -24.98
CA ILE A 115 -17.04 -9.32 -24.86
C ILE A 115 -17.73 -9.01 -23.53
N GLN A 116 -18.68 -9.83 -23.11
CA GLN A 116 -19.36 -9.67 -21.83
C GLN A 116 -18.37 -9.78 -20.65
N GLU A 117 -17.50 -10.79 -20.65
CA GLU A 117 -16.48 -10.97 -19.62
C GLU A 117 -15.48 -9.80 -19.57
N MET A 118 -15.00 -9.34 -20.73
CA MET A 118 -14.11 -8.17 -20.80
C MET A 118 -14.78 -6.93 -20.22
N ASN A 119 -16.06 -6.68 -20.57
CA ASN A 119 -16.82 -5.55 -20.03
C ASN A 119 -17.01 -5.64 -18.51
N GLN A 120 -17.30 -6.85 -18.00
CA GLN A 120 -17.44 -7.08 -16.57
C GLN A 120 -16.13 -6.77 -15.83
N TYR A 121 -14.99 -7.23 -16.34
CA TYR A 121 -13.69 -6.97 -15.72
C TYR A 121 -13.35 -5.47 -15.72
N VAL A 122 -13.49 -4.80 -16.87
CA VAL A 122 -13.18 -3.36 -17.01
C VAL A 122 -14.07 -2.49 -16.10
N SER A 123 -15.25 -2.98 -15.71
CA SER A 123 -16.14 -2.27 -14.79
C SER A 123 -15.74 -2.39 -13.30
N LEU A 124 -14.88 -3.34 -12.92
CA LEU A 124 -14.51 -3.61 -11.53
C LEU A 124 -13.92 -2.38 -10.80
N PRO A 125 -12.98 -1.62 -11.38
CA PRO A 125 -12.43 -0.45 -10.70
C PRO A 125 -13.50 0.59 -10.37
N GLY A 126 -14.42 0.84 -11.31
CA GLY A 126 -15.55 1.76 -11.10
C GLY A 126 -16.49 1.30 -9.99
N ARG A 127 -16.80 0.00 -9.93
CA ARG A 127 -17.61 -0.59 -8.84
C ARG A 127 -16.92 -0.46 -7.49
N ARG A 128 -15.62 -0.75 -7.41
CA ARG A 128 -14.82 -0.63 -6.18
C ARG A 128 -14.78 0.82 -5.68
N LEU A 129 -14.59 1.78 -6.58
CA LEU A 129 -14.64 3.20 -6.24
C LEU A 129 -16.01 3.61 -5.71
N ALA A 130 -17.09 3.19 -6.36
CA ALA A 130 -18.45 3.50 -5.90
C ALA A 130 -18.71 2.97 -4.48
N GLU A 131 -18.28 1.76 -4.16
CA GLU A 131 -18.37 1.20 -2.81
C GLU A 131 -17.53 1.97 -1.79
N LEU A 132 -16.32 2.38 -2.17
CA LEU A 132 -15.45 3.18 -1.31
C LEU A 132 -16.07 4.55 -0.99
N VAL A 133 -16.65 5.22 -1.99
CA VAL A 133 -17.37 6.48 -1.82
C VAL A 133 -18.60 6.31 -0.92
N LYS A 134 -19.37 5.22 -1.08
CA LYS A 134 -20.52 4.94 -0.20
C LYS A 134 -20.10 4.78 1.26
N ARG A 135 -19.04 4.00 1.52
CA ARG A 135 -18.50 3.80 2.87
C ARG A 135 -17.96 5.11 3.46
N TYR A 136 -17.24 5.89 2.66
CA TYR A 136 -16.73 7.18 3.09
C TYR A 136 -17.85 8.16 3.45
N ARG A 137 -18.89 8.26 2.60
CA ARG A 137 -20.08 9.06 2.90
C ARG A 137 -20.74 8.63 4.20
N HIS A 138 -20.90 7.33 4.42
CA HIS A 138 -21.46 6.80 5.66
C HIS A 138 -20.60 7.18 6.87
N HIS A 139 -19.27 7.04 6.77
CA HIS A 139 -18.32 7.44 7.81
C HIS A 139 -18.41 8.92 8.18
N CYS A 140 -18.54 9.81 7.19
CA CYS A 140 -18.76 11.24 7.44
C CYS A 140 -20.05 11.50 8.22
N ILE A 141 -21.16 10.88 7.78
CA ILE A 141 -22.46 11.02 8.46
C ILE A 141 -22.38 10.54 9.92
N MET A 142 -21.67 9.43 10.18
CA MET A 142 -21.50 8.89 11.53
C MET A 142 -20.56 9.73 12.42
N LYS A 143 -19.71 10.58 11.83
CA LYS A 143 -18.83 11.49 12.60
C LYS A 143 -19.51 12.79 13.02
N ASP A 144 -20.56 13.18 12.32
CA ASP A 144 -21.33 14.41 12.59
C ASP A 144 -22.47 14.17 13.61
N VAL A 145 -22.66 12.92 14.08
CA VAL A 145 -23.59 12.50 15.14
C VAL A 145 -22.82 12.26 16.43
#